data_AF-A0A8R7P5R8-F1
#
_entry.id   AF-A0A8R7P5R8-F1
#
_cell.length_a   1.000
_cell.length_b   1.000
_cell.length_c   1.000
_cell.angle_alpha   90.00
_cell.angle_beta   90.00
_cell.angle_gamma   90.00
#
_symmetry.space_group_name_H-M   'P 1'
#
loop_
_entity.id
_entity.type
_entity.pdbx_description
1 polymer ?
#
loop_
_entity_poly.entity_id
_entity_poly.type
_entity_poly.pdbx_seq_one_letter_code
_entity_poly.pdbx_strand_id
1 'polypeptide(L)'
;INRRHPAASLPLSNFWANSPFVLPNDILAESEFATPTITKLIPILFSTSGASLAYNVNLVTYQFQQAFQTSTFCNRLYSFFNKRWFFDQVLNDFLVRSFLPFGYPVSFKASDKGAIEILGPYGISYTFR
;
A
#
# COMPACT_ATOMS: atom_id res chain seq x y z
N ILE A 1 -3.94 -62.65 12.31
CA ILE A 1 -3.06 -62.78 11.13
C ILE A 1 -3.65 -61.84 10.07
N ASN A 2 -3.09 -60.72 9.63
CA ASN A 2 -1.71 -60.27 9.60
C ASN A 2 -1.68 -58.74 9.48
N ARG A 3 -0.94 -58.11 10.39
CA ARG A 3 -0.15 -56.87 10.30
C ARG A 3 -0.75 -55.54 9.84
N ARG A 4 -0.73 -54.62 10.82
CA ARG A 4 -0.45 -53.19 10.69
C ARG A 4 0.80 -52.96 9.83
N HIS A 5 0.73 -51.98 8.94
CA HIS A 5 1.86 -51.11 8.64
C HIS A 5 1.36 -49.66 8.60
N PRO A 6 1.92 -48.76 9.43
CA PRO A 6 1.56 -47.36 9.42
C PRO A 6 2.33 -46.69 8.27
N ALA A 7 1.62 -46.29 7.21
CA ALA A 7 2.18 -45.36 6.24
C ALA A 7 2.24 -43.99 6.91
N ALA A 8 3.41 -43.66 7.44
CA ALA A 8 3.79 -42.30 7.73
C ALA A 8 3.77 -41.50 6.41
N SER A 9 2.64 -40.90 6.09
CA SER A 9 2.60 -39.70 5.26
C SER A 9 2.25 -38.55 6.19
N LEU A 10 3.25 -37.77 6.57
CA LEU A 10 3.00 -36.35 6.81
C LEU A 10 2.77 -35.75 5.42
N PRO A 11 1.57 -35.24 5.12
CA PRO A 11 1.51 -34.10 4.25
C PRO A 11 0.94 -32.96 5.08
N LEU A 12 1.79 -31.97 5.29
CA LEU A 12 1.38 -30.59 5.50
C LEU A 12 0.60 -30.12 4.27
N SER A 13 -0.61 -30.63 4.03
CA SER A 13 -1.41 -30.30 2.84
C SER A 13 -2.92 -30.22 3.07
N ASN A 14 -3.38 -30.30 4.31
CA ASN A 14 -4.80 -30.15 4.63
C ASN A 14 -5.13 -28.75 5.18
N PHE A 15 -4.44 -27.71 4.73
CA PHE A 15 -4.92 -26.32 4.94
C PHE A 15 -6.29 -26.11 4.30
N TRP A 16 -6.58 -26.85 3.22
CA TRP A 16 -7.79 -26.75 2.41
C TRP A 16 -8.78 -27.92 2.57
N ALA A 17 -8.47 -28.96 3.35
CA ALA A 17 -9.34 -30.14 3.45
C ALA A 17 -10.68 -29.87 4.15
N ASN A 18 -10.78 -28.75 4.88
CA ASN A 18 -12.00 -28.19 5.45
C ASN A 18 -12.25 -26.77 4.92
N SER A 19 -11.83 -26.46 3.68
CA SER A 19 -12.36 -25.29 2.97
C SER A 19 -13.88 -25.39 2.98
N PRO A 20 -14.62 -24.35 3.37
CA PRO A 20 -16.06 -24.45 3.54
C PRO A 20 -16.67 -24.91 2.22
N PHE A 21 -17.17 -26.15 2.23
CA PHE A 21 -17.97 -26.69 1.15
C PHE A 21 -19.31 -25.97 1.23
N VAL A 22 -19.36 -24.77 0.67
CA VAL A 22 -20.58 -24.03 0.45
C VAL A 22 -21.31 -24.76 -0.66
N LEU A 23 -22.44 -25.39 -0.35
CA LEU A 23 -23.39 -25.77 -1.39
C LEU A 23 -23.79 -24.46 -2.08
N PRO A 24 -23.38 -24.20 -3.35
CA PRO A 24 -23.37 -22.86 -3.90
C PRO A 24 -24.75 -22.26 -4.11
N ASN A 25 -25.81 -23.06 -4.00
CA ASN A 25 -27.14 -22.63 -4.39
C ASN A 25 -27.69 -21.55 -3.45
N ASP A 26 -27.56 -21.71 -2.14
CA ASP A 26 -28.25 -20.83 -1.19
C ASP A 26 -27.46 -19.54 -0.91
N ILE A 27 -26.12 -19.60 -0.83
CA ILE A 27 -25.30 -18.41 -0.54
C ILE A 27 -25.12 -17.52 -1.78
N LEU A 28 -25.02 -18.11 -2.98
CA LEU A 28 -25.00 -17.33 -4.21
C LEU A 28 -26.38 -16.73 -4.49
N ALA A 29 -27.47 -17.48 -4.25
CA ALA A 29 -28.83 -16.96 -4.31
C ALA A 29 -29.05 -15.81 -3.31
N GLU A 30 -28.62 -15.94 -2.06
CA GLU A 30 -28.74 -14.84 -1.09
C GLU A 30 -27.89 -13.62 -1.51
N SER A 31 -26.71 -13.81 -2.12
CA SER A 31 -25.88 -12.71 -2.60
C SER A 31 -26.47 -11.97 -3.81
N GLU A 32 -27.21 -12.66 -4.70
CA GLU A 32 -27.91 -12.03 -5.82
C GLU A 32 -29.13 -11.24 -5.38
N PHE A 33 -29.84 -11.64 -4.31
CA PHE A 33 -31.02 -10.93 -3.80
C PHE A 33 -30.69 -9.86 -2.75
N ALA A 34 -29.55 -9.95 -2.05
CA ALA A 34 -29.16 -9.00 -1.01
C ALA A 34 -28.57 -7.68 -1.54
N THR A 35 -28.16 -7.62 -2.81
CA THR A 35 -27.53 -6.42 -3.38
C THR A 35 -28.57 -5.49 -4.01
N PRO A 36 -28.68 -4.23 -3.55
CA PRO A 36 -29.61 -3.26 -4.12
C PRO A 36 -29.35 -3.08 -5.63
N THR A 37 -30.41 -3.08 -6.44
CA THR A 37 -30.35 -2.96 -7.90
C THR A 37 -29.44 -1.81 -8.36
N ILE A 38 -29.44 -0.69 -7.65
CA ILE A 38 -28.58 0.48 -7.92
C ILE A 38 -27.09 0.10 -7.97
N THR A 39 -26.60 -0.70 -7.02
CA THR A 39 -25.17 -1.11 -6.97
C THR A 39 -24.76 -1.99 -8.15
N LYS A 40 -25.71 -2.74 -8.72
CA LYS A 40 -25.48 -3.55 -9.93
C LYS A 40 -25.43 -2.71 -11.20
N LEU A 41 -26.13 -1.57 -11.24
CA LEU A 41 -26.14 -0.68 -12.41
C LEU A 41 -24.97 0.32 -12.44
N ILE A 42 -24.36 0.65 -11.29
CA ILE A 42 -23.22 1.60 -11.23
C ILE A 42 -22.10 1.23 -12.22
N PRO A 43 -21.60 -0.02 -12.27
CA PRO A 43 -20.52 -0.38 -13.19
C PRO A 43 -20.92 -0.21 -14.65
N ILE A 44 -22.16 -0.58 -15.01
CA ILE A 44 -22.64 -0.53 -16.39
C ILE A 44 -22.79 0.92 -16.85
N LEU A 45 -23.37 1.78 -16.02
CA LEU A 45 -23.53 3.21 -16.32
C LEU A 45 -22.17 3.91 -16.42
N PHE A 46 -21.22 3.55 -15.55
CA PHE A 46 -19.88 4.11 -15.58
C PHE A 46 -19.09 3.65 -16.82
N SER A 47 -19.17 2.36 -17.18
CA SER A 47 -18.53 1.85 -18.40
C SER A 47 -19.12 2.45 -19.67
N THR A 48 -20.46 2.55 -19.74
CA THR A 48 -21.14 3.10 -20.93
C THR A 48 -20.84 4.59 -21.09
N SER A 49 -20.92 5.37 -20.01
CA SER A 49 -20.56 6.80 -20.05
C SER A 49 -19.09 7.03 -20.38
N GLY A 50 -18.18 6.20 -19.84
CA GLY A 50 -16.76 6.23 -20.18
C GLY A 50 -16.50 5.94 -21.67
N ALA A 51 -17.19 4.96 -22.25
CA ALA A 51 -17.10 4.65 -23.67
C ALA A 51 -17.62 5.80 -24.55
N SER A 52 -18.77 6.39 -24.21
CA SER A 52 -19.30 7.56 -24.90
C SER A 52 -18.34 8.75 -24.81
N LEU A 53 -17.76 9.01 -23.63
CA LEU A 53 -16.81 10.10 -23.44
C LEU A 53 -15.53 9.87 -24.26
N ALA A 54 -14.97 8.65 -24.24
CA ALA A 54 -13.78 8.30 -25.01
C ALA A 54 -13.99 8.51 -26.51
N TYR A 55 -15.17 8.12 -27.04
CA TYR A 55 -15.52 8.36 -28.43
C TYR A 55 -15.57 9.87 -28.76
N ASN A 56 -16.24 10.67 -27.93
CA ASN A 56 -16.32 12.12 -28.13
C ASN A 56 -14.94 12.81 -28.07
N VAL A 57 -14.09 12.41 -27.11
CA VAL A 57 -12.72 12.95 -26.99
C VAL A 57 -11.87 12.53 -28.19
N ASN A 58 -12.06 11.31 -28.71
CA ASN A 58 -11.34 10.85 -29.90
C ASN A 58 -11.62 11.74 -31.13
N LEU A 59 -12.87 12.16 -31.32
CA LEU A 59 -13.26 13.07 -32.41
C LEU A 59 -12.59 14.45 -32.32
N VAL A 60 -12.33 14.95 -31.12
CA VAL A 60 -11.80 16.30 -30.86
C VAL A 60 -10.35 16.26 -30.37
N THR A 61 -9.65 15.14 -30.54
CA THR A 61 -8.35 14.86 -29.91
C THR A 61 -7.30 15.93 -30.21
N TYR A 62 -7.21 16.42 -31.45
CA TYR A 62 -6.19 17.40 -31.82
C TYR A 62 -6.34 18.75 -31.11
N GLN A 63 -7.57 19.25 -30.99
CA GLN A 63 -7.86 20.52 -30.32
C GLN A 63 -7.73 20.37 -28.80
N PHE A 64 -8.24 19.27 -28.26
CA PHE A 64 -8.17 18.96 -26.84
C PHE A 64 -6.72 18.79 -26.36
N GLN A 65 -5.89 18.07 -27.13
CA GLN A 65 -4.49 17.84 -26.79
C GLN A 65 -3.68 19.14 -26.78
N GLN A 66 -3.92 20.06 -27.73
CA GLN A 66 -3.25 21.36 -27.74
C GLN A 66 -3.68 22.25 -26.56
N ALA A 67 -4.97 22.28 -26.23
CA ALA A 67 -5.47 22.98 -25.06
C ALA A 67 -4.90 22.39 -23.75
N PHE A 68 -4.73 21.06 -23.70
CA PHE A 68 -4.15 20.37 -22.55
C PHE A 68 -2.65 20.67 -22.39
N GLN A 69 -1.90 20.71 -23.48
CA GLN A 69 -0.46 21.01 -23.47
C GLN A 69 -0.15 22.47 -23.14
N THR A 70 -1.03 23.42 -23.51
CA THR A 70 -0.84 24.84 -23.19
C THR A 70 -1.18 25.17 -21.73
N SER A 71 -1.98 24.33 -21.06
CA SER A 71 -2.34 24.52 -19.66
C SER A 71 -1.21 24.11 -18.71
N THR A 72 -0.73 25.08 -17.93
CA THR A 72 0.30 24.86 -16.89
C THR A 72 -0.17 23.89 -15.81
N PHE A 73 -1.47 23.89 -15.50
CA PHE A 73 -2.09 22.96 -14.55
C PHE A 73 -2.03 21.51 -15.06
N CYS A 74 -2.40 21.29 -16.33
CA CYS A 74 -2.37 19.97 -16.94
C CYS A 74 -0.94 19.42 -17.05
N ASN A 75 0.04 20.26 -17.40
CA ASN A 75 1.44 19.84 -17.40
C ASN A 75 1.95 19.44 -16.00
N ARG A 76 1.48 20.14 -14.95
CA ARG A 76 1.85 19.81 -13.57
C ARG A 76 1.21 18.49 -13.11
N LEU A 77 -0.08 18.28 -13.41
CA LEU A 77 -0.75 17.01 -13.16
C LEU A 77 -0.13 15.86 -13.97
N TYR A 78 0.21 16.10 -15.23
CA TYR A 78 0.87 15.11 -16.08
C TYR A 78 2.21 14.70 -15.49
N SER A 79 3.05 15.66 -15.09
CA SER A 79 4.33 15.40 -14.40
C SER A 79 4.13 14.62 -13.09
N PHE A 80 3.05 14.92 -12.36
CA PHE A 80 2.68 14.26 -11.12
C PHE A 80 2.27 12.79 -11.27
N PHE A 81 1.41 12.48 -12.24
CA PHE A 81 1.05 11.09 -12.53
C PHE A 81 2.21 10.32 -13.18
N ASN A 82 3.02 10.97 -14.02
CA ASN A 82 4.15 10.33 -14.71
C ASN A 82 5.28 9.92 -13.74
N LYS A 83 5.49 10.69 -12.66
CA LYS A 83 6.52 10.39 -11.63
C LYS A 83 6.02 9.49 -10.49
N ARG A 84 5.08 8.57 -10.78
CA ARG A 84 4.52 7.63 -9.79
C ARG A 84 4.07 8.34 -8.50
N TRP A 85 3.28 9.40 -8.68
CA TRP A 85 2.69 10.18 -7.59
C TRP A 85 3.70 10.87 -6.65
N PHE A 86 4.99 10.93 -7.03
CA PHE A 86 6.10 11.40 -6.18
C PHE A 86 6.18 10.69 -4.82
N PHE A 87 5.54 9.53 -4.67
CA PHE A 87 5.43 8.87 -3.37
C PHE A 87 6.81 8.50 -2.82
N ASP A 88 7.71 8.03 -3.69
CA ASP A 88 9.11 7.77 -3.35
C ASP A 88 9.85 9.02 -2.86
N GLN A 89 9.63 10.17 -3.50
CA GLN A 89 10.26 11.43 -3.11
C GLN A 89 9.69 11.98 -1.79
N VAL A 90 8.37 11.90 -1.62
CA VAL A 90 7.71 12.34 -0.38
C VAL A 90 8.14 11.47 0.79
N LEU A 91 8.20 10.15 0.63
CA LEU A 91 8.69 9.25 1.67
C LEU A 91 10.15 9.52 2.01
N ASN A 92 11.00 9.73 1.01
CA ASN A 92 12.40 10.04 1.24
C ASN A 92 12.56 11.39 1.96
N ASP A 93 11.93 12.46 1.46
CA ASP A 93 12.05 13.77 2.08
C ASP A 93 11.36 13.85 3.46
N PHE A 94 10.28 13.10 3.69
CA PHE A 94 9.59 13.09 4.98
C PHE A 94 10.30 12.20 6.01
N LEU A 95 10.63 10.96 5.65
CA LEU A 95 11.24 10.00 6.57
C LEU A 95 12.76 10.23 6.68
N VAL A 96 13.51 10.18 5.59
CA VAL A 96 14.98 10.24 5.63
C VAL A 96 15.43 11.61 6.15
N ARG A 97 14.86 12.70 5.63
CA ARG A 97 15.23 14.06 6.06
C ARG A 97 14.83 14.38 7.50
N SER A 98 13.81 13.74 8.07
CA SER A 98 13.44 13.90 9.49
C SER A 98 14.28 12.99 10.41
N PHE A 99 14.57 11.76 9.99
CA PHE A 99 15.28 10.79 10.82
C PHE A 99 16.80 10.99 10.85
N LEU A 100 17.43 11.47 9.76
CA LEU A 100 18.88 11.72 9.74
C LEU A 100 19.38 12.73 10.79
N PRO A 101 18.79 13.94 10.91
CA PRO A 101 19.21 14.91 11.91
C PRO A 101 18.77 14.53 13.33
N PHE A 102 17.82 13.60 13.49
CA PHE A 102 17.49 13.02 14.79
C PHE A 102 18.53 11.97 15.22
N GLY A 103 18.96 11.08 14.32
CA GLY A 103 19.84 9.96 14.64
C GLY A 103 21.22 10.37 15.17
N TYR A 104 21.89 11.34 14.53
CA TYR A 104 23.27 11.69 14.89
C TYR A 104 23.41 12.40 16.27
N PRO A 105 22.74 13.54 16.53
CA PRO A 105 22.86 14.23 17.81
C PRO A 105 22.06 13.57 18.94
N VAL A 106 20.88 12.99 18.68
CA VAL A 106 20.01 12.46 19.74
C VAL A 106 20.33 11.01 20.08
N SER A 107 20.44 10.12 19.08
CA SER A 107 20.74 8.71 19.37
C SER A 107 22.23 8.50 19.63
N PHE A 108 23.11 8.94 18.73
CA PHE A 108 24.53 8.60 18.83
C PHE A 108 25.29 9.46 19.85
N LYS A 109 25.09 10.79 19.81
CA LYS A 109 25.87 11.70 20.68
C LYS A 109 25.32 11.76 22.11
N ALA A 110 24.00 11.86 22.28
CA ALA A 110 23.42 11.95 23.61
C ALA A 110 23.33 10.59 24.33
N SER A 111 23.03 9.51 23.60
CA SER A 111 22.90 8.18 24.23
C SER A 111 24.26 7.54 24.50
N ASP A 112 25.10 7.31 23.49
CA ASP A 112 26.39 6.63 23.73
C ASP A 112 27.42 7.55 24.39
N LYS A 113 27.69 8.73 23.81
CA LYS A 113 28.72 9.62 24.35
C LYS A 113 28.31 10.22 25.70
N GLY A 114 27.06 10.63 25.84
CA GLY A 114 26.52 11.18 27.08
C GLY A 114 26.46 10.14 28.21
N ALA A 115 25.95 8.93 27.95
CA ALA A 115 25.91 7.89 28.99
C ALA A 115 27.31 7.43 29.40
N ILE A 116 28.25 7.29 28.45
CA ILE A 116 29.63 6.84 28.75
C ILE A 116 30.42 7.93 29.48
N GLU A 117 30.24 9.23 29.15
CA GLU A 117 30.89 10.31 29.90
C GLU A 117 30.37 10.41 31.35
N ILE A 118 29.05 10.27 31.54
CA ILE A 118 28.42 10.32 32.87
C ILE A 118 28.84 9.11 33.71
N LEU A 119 28.91 7.90 33.16
CA LEU A 119 29.31 6.69 33.89
C LEU A 119 30.83 6.52 34.01
N GLY A 120 31.61 7.19 33.15
CA GLY A 120 33.06 7.14 33.14
C GLY A 120 33.69 8.30 33.93
N PRO A 121 34.60 9.08 33.31
CA PRO A 121 35.50 9.98 34.05
C PRO A 121 34.81 11.19 34.71
N TYR A 122 33.71 11.69 34.15
CA TYR A 122 32.99 12.85 34.72
C TYR A 122 32.20 12.46 35.98
N GLY A 123 31.52 11.32 35.98
CA GLY A 123 30.81 10.82 37.16
C GLY A 123 31.75 10.51 38.31
N ILE A 124 32.86 9.81 38.02
CA ILE A 124 33.86 9.46 39.03
C ILE A 124 34.50 10.72 39.63
N SER A 125 34.84 11.72 38.80
CA SER A 125 35.42 12.99 39.29
C SER A 125 34.45 13.82 40.14
N TYR A 126 33.14 13.70 39.93
CA TYR A 126 32.14 14.41 40.72
C TYR A 126 31.87 13.75 42.07
N THR A 127 31.96 12.40 42.14
CA THR A 127 31.78 11.65 43.39
C THR A 127 33.00 11.69 44.31
N PHE A 128 34.21 11.80 43.74
CA PHE A 128 35.47 11.85 44.50
C PHE A 128 35.96 13.26 44.88
N ARG A 129 35.12 14.29 44.69
CA ARG A 129 35.33 15.64 45.21
C ARG A 129 34.51 15.87 46.47
#